data_AF-A0A652KLW4-F1
#
_entry.id   AF-A0A652KLW4-F1
#
_cell.length_a   1.000
_cell.length_b   1.000
_cell.length_c   1.000
_cell.angle_alpha   90.00
_cell.angle_beta   90.00
_cell.angle_gamma   90.00
#
_symmetry.space_group_name_H-M   'P 1'
#
loop_
_entity.id
_entity.type
_entity.pdbx_description
1 polymer ?
#
loop_
_entity_poly.entity_id
_entity_poly.type
_entity_poly.pdbx_seq_one_letter_code
_entity_poly.pdbx_strand_id
1 'polypeptide(L)'
;MSSQQIPEENLPVEQGTAHGAVEGAGDPFADPGLPAHKPRVQDIDERAAKRSERAVALLFTLSMLATVGFIASYVIFPVDKIVYIWPFGHVSALNFSLGLTLGLALFLIGAGAV
;
A
#
# COMPACT_ATOMS: atom_id res chain seq x y z
N MET A 1 0.31 -42.46 34.59
CA MET A 1 1.60 -41.87 34.18
C MET A 1 1.72 -42.06 32.67
N SER A 2 1.18 -41.13 31.88
CA SER A 2 1.13 -41.24 30.41
C SER A 2 1.93 -40.08 29.84
N SER A 3 3.15 -40.37 29.41
CA SER A 3 4.03 -39.48 28.68
C SER A 3 3.56 -39.41 27.22
N GLN A 4 2.83 -38.36 26.86
CA GLN A 4 2.57 -38.02 25.46
C GLN A 4 3.81 -37.29 24.92
N GLN A 5 4.55 -37.96 24.03
CA GLN A 5 5.67 -37.39 23.27
C GLN A 5 5.13 -36.48 22.18
N ILE A 6 5.52 -35.20 22.21
CA ILE A 6 5.27 -34.25 21.13
C ILE A 6 6.39 -34.44 20.09
N PRO A 7 6.10 -34.62 18.79
CA PRO A 7 7.13 -34.71 17.77
C PRO A 7 7.86 -33.37 17.62
N GLU A 8 9.14 -33.32 17.98
CA GLU A 8 10.05 -32.16 17.88
C GLU A 8 10.40 -31.78 16.42
N GLU A 9 9.88 -32.51 15.43
CA GLU A 9 10.27 -32.43 14.02
C GLU A 9 9.73 -31.18 13.28
N ASN A 10 8.88 -30.38 13.93
CA ASN A 10 8.28 -29.18 13.32
C ASN A 10 8.42 -27.93 14.19
N LEU A 11 9.54 -27.83 14.90
CA LEU A 11 9.95 -26.58 15.54
C LEU A 11 10.81 -25.79 14.53
N PRO A 12 10.57 -24.48 14.31
CA PRO A 12 11.50 -23.66 13.57
C PRO A 12 12.84 -23.70 14.32
N VAL A 13 13.84 -24.28 13.66
CA VAL A 13 15.22 -24.37 14.16
C VAL A 13 15.65 -22.98 14.61
N GLU A 14 16.23 -22.89 15.82
CA GLU A 14 16.83 -21.67 16.35
C GLU A 14 17.60 -20.94 15.23
N GLN A 15 17.26 -19.67 15.01
CA GLN A 15 18.11 -18.77 14.25
C GLN A 15 19.38 -18.53 15.07
N GLY A 16 20.31 -19.47 14.97
CA GLY A 16 21.61 -19.45 15.59
C GLY A 16 22.43 -18.25 15.10
N THR A 17 22.69 -17.35 16.03
CA THR A 17 23.99 -16.69 16.27
C THR A 17 24.75 -16.11 15.08
N ALA A 18 24.81 -14.77 15.08
CA ALA A 18 25.97 -13.96 14.69
C ALA A 18 26.39 -13.93 13.20
N HIS A 19 25.56 -13.34 12.34
CA HIS A 19 26.01 -12.87 11.03
C HIS A 19 26.63 -11.48 11.14
N GLY A 20 27.87 -11.44 11.61
CA GLY A 20 28.60 -10.20 11.85
C GLY A 20 30.09 -10.46 12.03
N ALA A 21 30.72 -11.16 11.10
CA ALA A 21 32.18 -11.15 10.98
C ALA A 21 32.57 -11.53 9.55
N VAL A 22 33.30 -10.64 8.91
CA VAL A 22 34.04 -10.92 7.68
C VAL A 22 35.05 -12.03 7.94
N GLU A 23 34.82 -13.22 7.38
CA GLU A 23 35.89 -14.20 7.15
C GLU A 23 36.37 -14.11 5.71
N GLY A 24 37.67 -13.86 5.57
CA GLY A 24 38.31 -13.67 4.29
C GLY A 24 38.44 -14.95 3.46
N ALA A 25 38.47 -14.74 2.14
CA ALA A 25 39.07 -15.58 1.12
C ALA A 25 38.66 -17.07 1.09
N GLY A 26 37.62 -17.41 0.33
CA GLY A 26 37.39 -18.81 -0.04
C GLY A 26 36.08 -19.19 -0.72
N ASP A 27 35.64 -18.45 -1.75
CA ASP A 27 34.76 -18.85 -2.88
C ASP A 27 34.23 -17.55 -3.54
N PRO A 28 34.58 -17.23 -4.79
CA PRO A 28 34.12 -16.01 -5.47
C PRO A 28 32.60 -15.89 -5.61
N PHE A 29 31.86 -16.99 -5.41
CA PHE A 29 30.41 -17.06 -5.55
C PHE A 29 29.67 -17.33 -4.24
N ALA A 30 30.36 -17.23 -3.09
CA ALA A 30 29.69 -17.30 -1.79
C ALA A 30 28.65 -16.17 -1.67
N ASP A 31 27.42 -16.54 -1.34
CA ASP A 31 26.37 -15.57 -1.06
C ASP A 31 26.81 -14.69 0.13
N PRO A 32 26.99 -13.37 -0.05
CA PRO A 32 27.45 -12.47 1.01
C PRO A 32 26.44 -12.32 2.16
N GLY A 33 25.27 -12.96 2.08
CA GLY A 33 24.23 -12.92 3.08
C GLY A 33 23.41 -11.63 3.01
N LEU A 34 22.24 -11.65 3.63
CA LEU A 34 21.34 -10.50 3.67
C LEU A 34 21.75 -9.53 4.80
N PRO A 35 21.73 -8.21 4.56
CA PRO A 35 21.95 -7.24 5.62
C PRO A 35 20.90 -7.39 6.72
N ALA A 36 21.26 -7.03 7.96
CA ALA A 36 20.37 -7.11 9.10
C ALA A 36 19.05 -6.37 8.85
N HIS A 37 17.92 -7.04 9.09
CA HIS A 37 16.60 -6.48 8.92
C HIS A 37 16.40 -5.26 9.83
N LYS A 38 16.05 -4.12 9.24
CA LYS A 38 15.74 -2.90 9.99
C LYS A 38 14.26 -2.89 10.37
N PRO A 39 13.90 -2.77 11.66
CA PRO A 39 12.51 -2.63 12.07
C PRO A 39 11.87 -1.37 11.46
N ARG A 40 10.58 -1.41 11.15
CA ARG A 40 9.89 -0.23 10.59
C ARG A 40 9.70 0.81 11.68
N VAL A 41 9.74 2.09 11.31
CA VAL A 41 9.55 3.19 12.27
C VAL A 41 8.18 3.08 12.95
N GLN A 42 7.19 2.55 12.24
CA GLN A 42 5.85 2.28 12.74
C GLN A 42 5.80 1.18 13.82
N ASP A 43 6.76 0.26 13.85
CA ASP A 43 6.82 -0.82 14.85
C ASP A 43 7.41 -0.33 16.18
N ILE A 44 8.13 0.81 16.15
CA ILE A 44 8.84 1.38 17.30
C ILE A 44 8.08 2.58 17.89
N ASP A 45 7.51 3.44 17.05
CA ASP A 45 6.82 4.66 17.46
C ASP A 45 5.31 4.61 17.17
N GLU A 46 4.53 4.43 18.25
CA GLU A 46 3.07 4.45 18.25
C GLU A 46 2.48 5.75 17.65
N ARG A 47 3.15 6.90 17.82
CA ARG A 47 2.67 8.18 17.23
C ARG A 47 2.84 8.18 15.73
N ALA A 48 3.97 7.65 15.23
CA ALA A 48 4.20 7.50 13.80
C ALA A 48 3.20 6.52 13.19
N ALA A 49 2.91 5.41 13.87
CA ALA A 49 1.91 4.43 13.46
C ALA A 49 0.51 5.04 13.29
N LYS A 50 -0.01 5.74 14.31
CA LYS A 50 -1.34 6.38 14.26
C LYS A 50 -1.46 7.42 13.15
N ARG A 51 -0.38 8.13 12.82
CA ARG A 51 -0.38 9.09 11.70
C ARG A 51 -0.50 8.36 10.36
N SER A 52 0.27 7.30 10.17
CA SER A 52 0.19 6.47 8.96
C SER A 52 -1.19 5.83 8.81
N GLU A 53 -1.76 5.29 9.90
CA GLU A 53 -3.11 4.71 9.90
C GLU A 53 -4.16 5.73 9.44
N ARG A 54 -4.17 6.93 10.03
CA ARG A 54 -5.12 7.98 9.65
C ARG A 54 -4.96 8.43 8.20
N ALA A 55 -3.72 8.55 7.73
CA ALA A 55 -3.44 8.94 6.36
C ALA A 55 -3.97 7.88 5.37
N VAL A 56 -3.67 6.60 5.60
CA VAL A 56 -4.16 5.49 4.76
C VAL A 56 -5.69 5.40 4.81
N ALA A 57 -6.29 5.44 6.00
CA ALA A 57 -7.73 5.41 6.15
C ALA A 57 -8.42 6.58 5.42
N LEU A 58 -7.83 7.78 5.47
CA LEU A 58 -8.31 8.95 4.73
C LEU A 58 -8.24 8.73 3.22
N LEU A 59 -7.13 8.21 2.68
CA LEU A 59 -7.00 7.95 1.25
C LEU A 59 -8.01 6.92 0.76
N PHE A 60 -8.20 5.83 1.50
CA PHE A 60 -9.20 4.80 1.17
C PHE A 60 -10.64 5.35 1.22
N THR A 61 -10.97 6.13 2.25
CA THR A 61 -12.31 6.72 2.37
C THR A 61 -12.57 7.75 1.27
N LEU A 62 -11.58 8.59 0.93
CA LEU A 62 -11.70 9.50 -0.22
C LEU A 62 -11.85 8.75 -1.55
N SER A 63 -11.17 7.62 -1.73
CA SER A 63 -11.34 6.76 -2.91
C SER A 63 -12.78 6.25 -3.02
N MET A 64 -13.35 5.74 -1.92
CA MET A 64 -14.76 5.30 -1.89
C MET A 64 -15.72 6.44 -2.24
N LEU A 65 -15.50 7.63 -1.68
CA LEU A 65 -16.31 8.81 -2.00
C LEU A 65 -16.18 9.21 -3.48
N ALA A 66 -14.97 9.13 -4.05
CA ALA A 66 -14.75 9.39 -5.47
C ALA A 66 -15.47 8.35 -6.36
N THR A 67 -15.51 7.07 -5.96
CA THR A 67 -16.30 6.04 -6.66
C THR A 67 -17.79 6.33 -6.61
N VAL A 68 -18.32 6.76 -5.47
CA VAL A 68 -19.73 7.21 -5.37
C VAL A 68 -19.95 8.43 -6.27
N GLY A 69 -19.01 9.36 -6.28
CA GLY A 69 -19.00 10.52 -7.18
C GLY A 69 -19.04 10.12 -8.65
N PHE A 70 -18.27 9.11 -9.06
CA PHE A 70 -18.26 8.58 -10.43
C PHE A 70 -19.64 8.07 -10.86
N ILE A 71 -20.29 7.27 -10.00
CA ILE A 71 -21.64 6.77 -10.26
C ILE A 71 -22.63 7.94 -10.33
N ALA A 72 -22.56 8.88 -9.41
CA ALA A 72 -23.43 10.05 -9.40
C ALA A 72 -23.23 10.92 -10.66
N SER A 73 -22.00 11.14 -11.09
CA SER A 73 -21.67 11.88 -12.31
C SER A 73 -22.27 11.22 -13.56
N TYR A 74 -22.23 9.88 -13.64
CA TYR A 74 -22.82 9.15 -14.75
C TYR A 74 -24.33 9.36 -14.87
N VAL A 75 -25.05 9.44 -13.75
CA VAL A 75 -26.51 9.57 -13.72
C VAL A 75 -26.97 11.02 -13.87
N ILE A 76 -26.22 11.99 -13.34
CA ILE A 76 -26.64 13.40 -13.28
C ILE A 76 -26.37 14.14 -14.60
N PHE A 77 -25.24 13.85 -15.28
CA PHE A 77 -24.82 14.64 -16.43
C PHE A 77 -25.29 14.03 -17.76
N PRO A 78 -26.03 14.79 -18.60
CA PRO A 78 -26.39 14.34 -19.94
C PRO A 78 -25.18 14.36 -20.89
N VAL A 79 -25.20 13.47 -21.87
CA VAL A 79 -24.08 13.23 -22.81
C VAL A 79 -23.74 14.43 -23.70
N ASP A 80 -24.73 15.26 -24.01
CA ASP A 80 -24.66 16.46 -24.84
C ASP A 80 -24.32 17.73 -24.03
N LYS A 81 -24.16 17.62 -22.71
CA LYS A 81 -23.83 18.76 -21.85
C LYS A 81 -22.38 19.18 -22.02
N ILE A 82 -22.19 20.32 -22.70
CA ILE A 82 -20.89 20.99 -22.81
C ILE A 82 -20.82 22.12 -21.78
N VAL A 83 -19.72 22.18 -21.03
CA VAL A 83 -19.47 23.19 -20.01
C VAL A 83 -18.09 23.80 -20.26
N TYR A 84 -17.98 25.11 -20.01
CA TYR A 84 -16.70 25.80 -20.06
C TYR A 84 -15.97 25.64 -18.73
N ILE A 85 -14.79 25.03 -18.76
CA ILE A 85 -13.90 24.84 -17.60
C ILE A 85 -12.57 25.52 -17.93
N TRP A 86 -12.19 26.55 -17.19
CA TRP A 86 -10.88 27.19 -17.35
C TRP A 86 -9.80 26.32 -16.67
N PRO A 87 -8.65 26.03 -17.31
CA PRO A 87 -8.13 26.51 -18.60
C PRO A 87 -8.47 25.62 -19.82
N PHE A 88 -9.23 24.54 -19.64
CA PHE A 88 -9.49 23.52 -20.68
C PHE A 88 -10.47 23.94 -21.79
N GLY A 89 -11.22 25.02 -21.61
CA GLY A 89 -12.20 25.50 -22.59
C GLY A 89 -13.54 24.76 -22.50
N HIS A 90 -14.23 24.62 -23.64
CA HIS A 90 -15.52 23.93 -23.73
C HIS A 90 -15.31 22.42 -23.86
N VAL A 91 -15.70 21.67 -22.82
CA VAL A 91 -15.54 20.21 -22.79
C VAL A 91 -16.85 19.53 -22.35
N SER A 92 -16.97 18.24 -22.66
CA SER A 92 -18.10 17.43 -22.19
C SER A 92 -18.05 17.31 -20.67
N ALA A 93 -19.11 17.77 -19.99
CA ALA A 93 -19.22 17.70 -18.53
C ALA A 93 -19.20 16.27 -18.03
N LEU A 94 -19.83 15.35 -18.78
CA LEU A 94 -19.88 13.94 -18.45
C LEU A 94 -18.47 13.32 -18.51
N ASN A 95 -17.78 13.40 -19.64
CA ASN A 95 -16.45 12.77 -19.77
C ASN A 95 -15.43 13.36 -18.80
N PHE A 96 -15.48 14.68 -18.57
CA PHE A 96 -14.60 15.33 -17.61
C PHE A 96 -14.86 14.85 -16.18
N SER A 97 -16.12 14.84 -15.74
CA SER A 97 -16.47 14.39 -14.39
C SER A 97 -16.19 12.91 -14.17
N LEU A 98 -16.47 12.05 -15.15
CA LEU A 98 -16.14 10.63 -15.11
C LEU A 98 -14.63 10.39 -15.05
N GLY A 99 -13.86 11.07 -15.92
CA GLY A 99 -12.41 10.96 -15.92
C GLY A 99 -11.78 11.43 -14.61
N LEU A 100 -12.25 12.56 -14.07
CA LEU A 100 -11.73 13.13 -12.83
C LEU A 100 -12.03 12.23 -11.62
N THR A 101 -13.28 11.78 -11.48
CA THR A 101 -13.70 10.94 -10.35
C THR A 101 -13.07 9.55 -10.41
N LEU A 102 -12.99 8.94 -11.60
CA LEU A 102 -12.32 7.66 -11.79
C LEU A 102 -10.81 7.77 -11.54
N GLY A 103 -10.16 8.78 -12.11
CA GLY A 103 -8.73 9.03 -11.92
C GLY A 103 -8.40 9.25 -10.45
N LEU A 104 -9.21 10.06 -9.74
CA LEU A 104 -9.03 10.29 -8.31
C LEU A 104 -9.26 9.02 -7.50
N ALA A 105 -10.30 8.23 -7.80
CA ALA A 105 -10.56 6.98 -7.09
C ALA A 105 -9.38 5.99 -7.20
N LEU A 106 -8.88 5.78 -8.42
CA LEU A 106 -7.77 4.87 -8.69
C LEU A 106 -6.43 5.38 -8.14
N PHE A 107 -6.19 6.69 -8.23
CA PHE A 107 -4.99 7.29 -7.67
C PHE A 107 -4.96 7.16 -6.14
N LEU A 108 -6.07 7.48 -5.47
CA LEU A 108 -6.14 7.46 -4.01
C LEU A 108 -6.03 6.05 -3.43
N ILE A 109 -6.63 5.04 -4.08
CA ILE A 109 -6.46 3.65 -3.64
C ILE A 109 -5.04 3.14 -3.90
N GLY A 110 -4.42 3.52 -5.03
CA GLY A 110 -3.03 3.19 -5.32
C GLY A 110 -2.07 3.83 -4.31
N ALA A 111 -2.24 5.13 -4.04
CA ALA A 111 -1.44 5.86 -3.06
C ALA A 111 -1.70 5.43 -1.60
N GLY A 112 -2.90 4.91 -1.29
CA GLY A 112 -3.21 4.38 0.03
C GLY A 112 -2.63 2.98 0.27
N ALA A 113 -2.44 2.20 -0.80
CA ALA A 113 -1.98 0.81 -0.71
C ALA A 113 -0.44 0.65 -0.66
N VAL A 114 0.31 1.65 -1.13
CA VAL A 114 1.78 1.65 -1.24
C VAL A 114 2.38 2.58 -0.19
#